data_AF-A0AAD5ECU8-F1
#
_entry.id   AF-A0AAD5ECU8-F1
#
_cell.length_a   1.000
_cell.length_b   1.000
_cell.length_c   1.000
_cell.angle_alpha   90.00
_cell.angle_beta   90.00
_cell.angle_gamma   90.00
#
_symmetry.space_group_name_H-M   'P 1'
#
loop_
_entity.id
_entity.type
_entity.pdbx_description
1 polymer ?
#
loop_
_entity_poly.entity_id
_entity_poly.type
_entity_poly.pdbx_seq_one_letter_code
_entity_poly.pdbx_strand_id
1 'polypeptide(L)'
;MMLIHFYLKALNISLGDDSPFDTAIQVVFSNIPAPSIIPTTPSDDHIYYNRSVPQPLSLKDDCLDYLNSKVMALETEYRERSARRAKLQRGIKAMWDELQVTDRSIPMTESVALEYLDQLQKEFDMLHSLLRRMTDDYIGKYHDLLLALWDRCMVSQQDRETFIESLHEQAETMDQVKQMVKDHIQYLQRIEPHSIKVFKAIKVRKTQIQKMVEFEKTASDPRRLFKSSFQLLEEEKWRKTCFPTLLRMEEDLEIAVRELECIMDVLWFYGFLQSNPQKQPRRILLQVE
;
A
#
# COMPACT_ATOMS: atom_id res chain seq x y z
N MET A 1 26.26 -35.41 1.33
CA MET A 1 25.71 -36.19 2.45
C MET A 1 25.56 -35.37 3.73
N MET A 2 26.62 -34.85 4.33
CA MET A 2 26.53 -34.05 5.57
C MET A 2 25.62 -32.81 5.46
N LEU A 3 25.61 -32.14 4.30
CA LEU A 3 24.69 -31.02 4.02
C LEU A 3 23.22 -31.47 4.01
N ILE A 4 22.91 -32.62 3.41
CA ILE A 4 21.56 -33.18 3.42
C ILE A 4 21.14 -33.47 4.86
N HIS A 5 22.02 -34.09 5.65
CA HIS A 5 21.75 -34.38 7.07
C HIS A 5 21.51 -33.10 7.89
N PHE A 6 22.32 -32.07 7.67
CA PHE A 6 22.15 -30.75 8.27
C PHE A 6 20.75 -30.20 7.97
N TYR A 7 20.40 -30.07 6.68
CA TYR A 7 19.16 -29.43 6.28
C TYR A 7 17.92 -30.22 6.72
N LEU A 8 17.94 -31.56 6.62
CA LEU A 8 16.83 -32.40 7.09
C LEU A 8 16.55 -32.18 8.58
N LYS A 9 17.60 -32.13 9.41
CA LYS A 9 17.44 -31.87 10.85
C LYS A 9 17.00 -30.43 11.11
N ALA A 10 17.62 -29.45 10.45
CA ALA A 10 17.29 -28.04 10.64
C ALA A 10 15.83 -27.73 10.23
N LEU A 11 15.36 -28.35 9.15
CA LEU A 11 14.00 -28.19 8.62
C LEU A 11 12.96 -29.08 9.31
N ASN A 12 13.38 -29.99 10.19
CA ASN A 12 12.55 -31.03 10.80
C ASN A 12 11.81 -31.90 9.76
N ILE A 13 12.48 -32.23 8.65
CA ILE A 13 11.90 -33.04 7.56
C ILE A 13 12.32 -34.50 7.73
N SER A 14 11.35 -35.40 7.78
CA SER A 14 11.60 -36.83 7.60
C SER A 14 11.68 -37.17 6.12
N LEU A 15 12.67 -37.98 5.73
CA LEU A 15 12.70 -38.60 4.42
C LEU A 15 11.51 -39.59 4.33
N GLY A 16 10.71 -39.48 3.29
CA GLY A 16 9.62 -40.42 3.01
C GLY A 16 10.14 -41.71 2.37
N ASP A 17 9.33 -42.76 2.39
CA ASP A 17 9.63 -44.05 1.75
C ASP A 17 9.41 -44.04 0.22
N ASP A 18 9.09 -42.87 -0.35
CA ASP A 18 8.69 -42.72 -1.76
C ASP A 18 9.85 -42.92 -2.74
N SER A 19 11.09 -42.84 -2.27
CA SER A 19 12.30 -43.02 -3.09
C SER A 19 13.26 -44.03 -2.46
N PRO A 20 13.76 -45.03 -3.22
CA PRO A 20 14.75 -45.97 -2.70
C PRO A 20 16.06 -45.27 -2.30
N PHE A 21 16.36 -44.10 -2.87
CA PHE A 21 17.48 -43.26 -2.45
C PHE A 21 17.23 -42.62 -1.08
N ASP A 22 16.01 -42.17 -0.79
CA ASP A 22 15.66 -41.53 0.48
C ASP A 22 15.73 -42.54 1.65
N THR A 23 15.22 -43.76 1.45
CA THR A 23 15.37 -44.87 2.43
C THR A 23 16.84 -45.20 2.67
N ALA A 24 17.66 -45.26 1.61
CA ALA A 24 19.09 -45.53 1.73
C ALA A 24 19.83 -44.41 2.47
N ILE A 25 19.49 -43.14 2.23
CA ILE A 25 20.03 -41.97 2.93
C ILE A 25 19.66 -42.02 4.43
N GLN A 26 18.43 -42.42 4.76
CA GLN A 26 17.97 -42.54 6.14
C GLN A 26 18.77 -43.59 6.93
N VAL A 27 19.07 -44.75 6.31
CA VAL A 27 19.92 -45.80 6.88
C VAL A 27 21.35 -45.30 7.13
N VAL A 28 21.87 -44.44 6.25
CA VAL A 28 23.19 -43.83 6.40
C VAL A 28 23.24 -42.87 7.60
N PHE A 29 22.17 -42.10 7.83
CA PHE A 29 22.11 -41.10 8.90
C PHE A 29 21.73 -41.65 10.28
N SER A 30 21.12 -42.83 10.38
CA SER A 30 20.64 -43.40 11.65
C SER A 30 21.72 -43.59 12.73
N ASN A 31 23.01 -43.59 12.35
CA ASN A 31 24.14 -43.84 13.26
C ASN A 31 25.07 -42.64 13.42
N ILE A 32 24.75 -41.49 12.84
CA ILE A 32 25.63 -40.32 12.81
C ILE A 32 24.90 -39.14 13.47
N PRO A 33 25.54 -38.39 14.37
CA PRO A 33 24.96 -37.14 14.84
C PRO A 33 24.98 -36.11 13.71
N ALA A 34 23.83 -35.52 13.41
CA ALA A 34 23.76 -34.44 12.44
C ALA A 34 24.64 -33.25 12.87
N PRO A 35 25.32 -32.59 11.91
CA PRO A 35 26.13 -31.41 12.21
C PRO A 35 25.26 -30.25 12.72
N SER A 36 25.80 -29.46 13.64
CA SER A 36 25.12 -28.28 14.21
C SER A 36 25.35 -26.99 13.42
N ILE A 37 26.32 -26.99 12.50
CA ILE A 37 26.71 -25.85 11.64
C ILE A 37 26.76 -26.34 10.21
N ILE A 38 26.44 -25.46 9.24
CA ILE A 38 26.62 -25.75 7.81
C ILE A 38 28.11 -26.09 7.58
N PRO A 39 28.44 -27.31 7.10
CA PRO A 39 29.83 -27.67 6.81
C PRO A 39 30.38 -26.80 5.68
N THR A 40 31.21 -25.81 6.00
CA THR A 40 31.76 -24.82 5.04
C THR A 40 33.16 -25.14 4.53
N THR A 41 33.83 -26.15 5.08
CA THR A 41 35.17 -26.61 4.63
C THR A 41 35.30 -28.13 4.75
N PRO A 42 36.14 -28.77 3.90
CA PRO A 42 36.59 -30.12 4.17
C PRO A 42 37.44 -30.08 5.45
N SER A 43 36.84 -30.44 6.58
CA SER A 43 37.59 -30.72 7.80
C SER A 43 38.44 -31.98 7.60
N ASP A 44 39.70 -31.96 8.04
CA ASP A 44 40.60 -33.13 8.04
C ASP A 44 40.06 -34.29 8.91
N ASP A 45 39.06 -34.04 9.76
CA ASP A 45 38.31 -35.06 10.46
C ASP A 45 37.23 -35.65 9.55
N HIS A 46 37.66 -36.54 8.67
CA HIS A 46 36.76 -37.32 7.83
C HIS A 46 35.92 -38.27 8.71
N ILE A 47 34.64 -37.93 8.91
CA ILE A 47 33.65 -38.87 9.45
C ILE A 47 33.37 -39.91 8.36
N TYR A 48 34.09 -41.03 8.42
CA TYR A 48 33.88 -42.15 7.49
C TYR A 48 32.59 -42.88 7.83
N TYR A 49 31.70 -43.00 6.83
CA TYR A 49 30.51 -43.85 6.92
C TYR A 49 30.97 -45.31 7.02
N ASN A 50 30.99 -45.87 8.23
CA ASN A 50 31.64 -47.16 8.52
C ASN A 50 30.80 -48.40 8.13
N ARG A 51 29.94 -48.28 7.11
CA ARG A 51 29.10 -49.38 6.58
C ARG A 51 29.17 -49.42 5.06
N SER A 52 28.97 -50.60 4.48
CA SER A 52 28.68 -50.76 3.07
C SER A 52 27.52 -49.83 2.69
N VAL A 53 27.77 -48.96 1.71
CA VAL A 53 26.80 -47.97 1.25
C VAL A 53 25.53 -48.71 0.80
N PRO A 54 24.36 -48.44 1.40
CA PRO A 54 23.14 -49.16 1.06
C PRO A 54 22.74 -48.88 -0.39
N GLN A 55 22.41 -49.92 -1.15
CA GLN A 55 21.86 -49.74 -2.50
C GLN A 55 20.53 -48.99 -2.41
N PRO A 56 20.25 -48.03 -3.32
CA PRO A 56 20.93 -47.75 -4.60
C PRO A 56 22.06 -46.70 -4.55
N LEU A 57 22.49 -46.23 -3.36
CA LEU A 57 23.52 -45.21 -3.26
C LEU A 57 24.83 -45.68 -3.90
N SER A 58 25.33 -44.93 -4.87
CA SER A 58 26.55 -45.24 -5.62
C SER A 58 27.19 -43.97 -6.15
N LEU A 59 28.42 -44.06 -6.66
CA LEU A 59 29.11 -42.94 -7.33
C LEU A 59 28.72 -42.81 -8.81
N LYS A 60 27.62 -43.42 -9.24
CA LYS A 60 27.08 -43.26 -10.60
C LYS A 60 26.47 -41.87 -10.75
N ASP A 61 26.54 -41.32 -11.95
CA ASP A 61 26.06 -39.98 -12.27
C ASP A 61 24.60 -39.77 -11.84
N ASP A 62 23.71 -40.73 -12.12
CA ASP A 62 22.29 -40.66 -11.71
C ASP A 62 22.11 -40.44 -10.19
N CYS A 63 22.94 -41.09 -9.37
CA CYS A 63 22.89 -40.95 -7.92
C CYS A 63 23.49 -39.60 -7.49
N LEU A 64 24.58 -39.16 -8.11
CA LEU A 64 25.18 -37.86 -7.79
C LEU A 64 24.24 -36.71 -8.17
N ASP A 65 23.57 -36.80 -9.31
CA ASP A 65 22.58 -35.83 -9.77
C ASP A 65 21.37 -35.77 -8.85
N TYR A 66 20.86 -36.92 -8.40
CA TYR A 66 19.80 -36.98 -7.39
C TYR A 66 20.21 -36.29 -6.09
N LEU A 67 21.41 -36.58 -5.59
CA LEU A 67 21.90 -36.02 -4.33
C LEU A 67 22.17 -34.52 -4.44
N ASN A 68 22.73 -34.05 -5.54
CA ASN A 68 22.93 -32.63 -5.80
C ASN A 68 21.59 -31.89 -5.90
N SER A 69 20.62 -32.47 -6.61
CA SER A 69 19.26 -31.92 -6.70
C SER A 69 18.59 -31.84 -5.33
N LYS A 70 18.73 -32.89 -4.49
CA LYS A 70 18.20 -32.91 -3.12
C LYS A 70 18.86 -31.84 -2.23
N VAL A 71 20.18 -31.66 -2.33
CA VAL A 71 20.89 -30.58 -1.62
C VAL A 71 20.36 -29.22 -2.03
N MET A 72 20.25 -28.95 -3.34
CA MET A 72 19.77 -27.67 -3.86
C MET A 72 18.32 -27.37 -3.42
N ALA A 73 17.45 -28.38 -3.44
CA ALA A 73 16.07 -28.24 -2.98
C ALA A 73 15.99 -27.92 -1.47
N LEU A 74 16.71 -28.67 -0.65
CA LEU A 74 16.74 -28.47 0.80
C LEU A 74 17.39 -27.14 1.20
N GLU A 75 18.43 -26.72 0.48
CA GLU A 75 19.08 -25.44 0.70
C GLU A 75 18.16 -24.27 0.35
N THR A 76 17.45 -24.35 -0.78
CA THR A 76 16.45 -23.35 -1.17
C THR A 76 15.37 -23.21 -0.09
N GLU A 77 14.78 -24.33 0.34
CA GLU A 77 13.77 -24.37 1.40
C GLU A 77 14.30 -23.76 2.71
N TYR A 78 15.53 -24.11 3.12
CA TYR A 78 16.16 -23.55 4.32
C TYR A 78 16.34 -22.03 4.22
N ARG A 79 16.80 -21.53 3.07
CA ARG A 79 16.99 -20.10 2.84
C ARG A 79 15.65 -19.36 2.89
N GLU A 80 14.60 -19.89 2.27
CA GLU A 80 13.27 -19.30 2.28
C GLU A 80 12.68 -19.24 3.70
N ARG A 81 12.74 -20.35 4.45
CA ARG A 81 12.26 -20.38 5.84
C ARG A 81 13.05 -19.46 6.76
N SER A 82 14.37 -19.39 6.59
CA SER A 82 15.24 -18.49 7.35
C SER A 82 14.92 -17.02 7.05
N ALA A 83 14.71 -16.66 5.78
CA ALA A 83 14.31 -15.32 5.38
C ALA A 83 12.93 -14.94 5.95
N ARG A 84 11.95 -15.85 5.88
CA ARG A 84 10.61 -15.67 6.47
C ARG A 84 10.70 -15.43 7.97
N ARG A 85 11.46 -16.26 8.69
CA ARG A 85 11.70 -16.10 10.12
C ARG A 85 12.30 -14.73 10.44
N ALA A 86 13.37 -14.34 9.75
CA ALA A 86 14.05 -13.07 9.99
C ALA A 86 13.13 -11.86 9.74
N LYS A 87 12.21 -11.95 8.77
CA LYS A 87 11.17 -10.93 8.55
C LYS A 87 10.20 -10.87 9.72
N LEU A 88 9.60 -12.02 10.11
CA LEU A 88 8.63 -12.09 11.21
C LEU A 88 9.22 -11.63 12.54
N GLN A 89 10.41 -12.12 12.90
CA GLN A 89 11.07 -11.74 14.15
C GLN A 89 11.41 -10.26 14.21
N ARG A 90 11.82 -9.62 13.10
CA ARG A 90 12.05 -8.17 13.06
C ARG A 90 10.75 -7.39 13.29
N GLY A 91 9.68 -7.76 12.59
CA GLY A 91 8.38 -7.10 12.75
C GLY A 91 7.81 -7.25 14.16
N ILE A 92 7.86 -8.45 14.74
CA ILE A 92 7.41 -8.72 16.11
C ILE A 92 8.22 -7.89 17.12
N LYS A 93 9.56 -7.84 16.98
CA LYS A 93 10.41 -7.05 17.87
C LYS A 93 10.06 -5.57 17.82
N ALA A 94 9.89 -5.01 16.63
CA ALA A 94 9.51 -3.61 16.47
C ALA A 94 8.17 -3.30 17.17
N MET A 95 7.16 -4.17 17.00
CA MET A 95 5.87 -4.00 17.67
C MET A 95 5.94 -4.18 19.18
N TRP A 96 6.72 -5.14 19.70
CA TRP A 96 6.91 -5.30 21.15
C TRP A 96 7.59 -4.10 21.80
N ASP A 97 8.61 -3.54 21.14
CA ASP A 97 9.33 -2.38 21.64
C ASP A 97 8.42 -1.14 21.70
N GLU A 98 7.54 -0.97 20.70
CA GLU A 98 6.56 0.10 20.66
C GLU A 98 5.43 -0.05 21.69
N LEU A 99 4.89 -1.26 21.81
CA LEU A 99 3.82 -1.57 22.76
C LEU A 99 4.33 -1.76 24.20
N GLN A 100 5.64 -1.68 24.42
CA GLN A 100 6.32 -1.93 25.70
C GLN A 100 5.90 -3.26 26.34
N VAL A 101 5.75 -4.31 25.52
CA VAL A 101 5.31 -5.63 26.00
C VAL A 101 6.42 -6.25 26.84
N THR A 102 6.16 -6.39 28.13
CA THR A 102 7.08 -6.99 29.10
C THR A 102 7.04 -8.51 29.09
N ASP A 103 5.88 -9.10 28.76
CA ASP A 103 5.68 -10.55 28.71
C ASP A 103 5.64 -11.04 27.25
N ARG A 104 6.78 -11.54 26.78
CA ARG A 104 6.98 -11.99 25.39
C ARG A 104 6.56 -13.46 25.28
N SER A 105 5.41 -13.71 24.67
CA SER A 105 4.81 -15.04 24.60
C SER A 105 5.62 -16.06 23.78
N ILE A 106 6.53 -15.62 22.91
CA ILE A 106 7.31 -16.51 22.02
C ILE A 106 8.81 -16.23 22.15
N PRO A 107 9.65 -17.26 22.37
CA PRO A 107 11.10 -17.09 22.38
C PRO A 107 11.63 -16.79 20.97
N MET A 108 12.59 -15.85 20.90
CA MET A 108 13.34 -15.56 19.67
C MET A 108 14.44 -16.61 19.50
N THR A 109 14.21 -17.59 18.62
CA THR A 109 15.13 -18.72 18.39
C THR A 109 15.62 -18.76 16.95
N GLU A 110 16.69 -19.52 16.71
CA GLU A 110 17.23 -19.80 15.37
C GLU A 110 16.56 -21.02 14.68
N SER A 111 15.43 -21.49 15.19
CA SER A 111 14.69 -22.60 14.57
C SER A 111 14.07 -22.17 13.23
N VAL A 112 14.05 -23.07 12.24
CA VAL A 112 13.32 -22.93 10.97
C VAL A 112 12.26 -24.02 10.79
N ALA A 113 11.90 -24.70 11.88
CA ALA A 113 10.81 -25.68 11.90
C ALA A 113 9.47 -24.99 11.57
N LEU A 114 8.60 -25.68 10.84
CA LEU A 114 7.32 -25.12 10.40
C LEU A 114 6.45 -24.74 11.59
N GLU A 115 6.43 -25.56 12.65
CA GLU A 115 5.63 -25.32 13.85
C GLU A 115 6.03 -23.98 14.51
N TYR A 116 7.33 -23.68 14.52
CA TYR A 116 7.82 -22.41 15.05
C TYR A 116 7.49 -21.22 14.13
N LEU A 117 7.62 -21.39 12.81
CA LEU A 117 7.23 -20.35 11.86
C LEU A 117 5.74 -20.03 11.93
N ASP A 118 4.90 -21.04 12.13
CA ASP A 118 3.46 -20.87 12.28
C ASP A 118 3.11 -20.15 13.60
N GLN A 119 3.82 -20.46 14.68
CA GLN A 119 3.69 -19.71 15.94
C GLN A 119 4.11 -18.24 15.76
N LEU A 120 5.25 -17.99 15.11
CA LEU A 120 5.69 -16.63 14.79
C LEU A 120 4.69 -15.89 13.91
N GLN A 121 4.12 -16.56 12.91
CA GLN A 121 3.11 -15.96 12.04
C GLN A 121 1.86 -15.58 12.84
N LYS A 122 1.35 -16.48 13.69
CA LYS A 122 0.18 -16.21 14.54
C LYS A 122 0.39 -15.02 15.47
N GLU A 123 1.56 -14.92 16.09
CA GLU A 123 1.90 -13.78 16.94
C GLU A 123 2.00 -12.49 16.14
N PHE A 124 2.66 -12.53 14.97
CA PHE A 124 2.74 -11.39 14.08
C PHE A 124 1.35 -10.92 13.64
N ASP A 125 0.47 -11.84 13.24
CA ASP A 125 -0.91 -11.53 12.83
C ASP A 125 -1.72 -10.96 14.00
N MET A 126 -1.53 -11.49 15.22
CA MET A 126 -2.16 -10.99 16.44
C MET A 126 -1.73 -9.55 16.72
N LEU A 127 -0.42 -9.26 16.71
CA LEU A 127 0.12 -7.93 16.93
C LEU A 127 -0.32 -6.95 15.83
N HIS A 128 -0.35 -7.38 14.57
CA HIS A 128 -0.84 -6.58 13.46
C HIS A 128 -2.34 -6.26 13.60
N SER A 129 -3.15 -7.22 14.08
CA SER A 129 -4.57 -6.97 14.37
C SER A 129 -4.77 -5.98 15.52
N LEU A 130 -3.86 -5.98 16.51
CA LEU A 130 -3.86 -4.99 17.59
C LEU A 130 -3.46 -3.61 17.05
N LEU A 131 -2.40 -3.52 16.24
CA LEU A 131 -1.98 -2.30 15.57
C LEU A 131 -3.12 -1.69 14.75
N ARG A 132 -3.85 -2.52 13.99
CA ARG A 132 -5.02 -2.08 13.23
C ARG A 132 -6.09 -1.46 14.12
N ARG A 133 -6.45 -2.10 15.23
CA ARG A 133 -7.42 -1.55 16.19
C ARG A 133 -6.93 -0.23 16.80
N MET A 134 -5.66 -0.16 17.18
CA MET A 134 -5.08 1.08 17.71
C MET A 134 -5.04 2.20 16.67
N THR A 135 -4.86 1.85 15.39
CA THR A 135 -4.93 2.77 14.25
C THR A 135 -6.35 3.33 14.13
N ASP A 136 -7.36 2.47 14.15
CA ASP A 136 -8.77 2.87 14.10
C ASP A 136 -9.12 3.81 15.28
N ASP A 137 -8.72 3.45 16.50
CA ASP A 137 -8.90 4.27 17.70
C ASP A 137 -8.19 5.62 17.59
N TYR A 138 -7.00 5.66 16.99
CA TYR A 138 -6.23 6.88 16.79
C TYR A 138 -6.87 7.78 15.74
N ILE A 139 -7.28 7.23 14.60
CA ILE A 139 -8.01 7.96 13.55
C ILE A 139 -9.33 8.50 14.12
N GLY A 140 -10.03 7.71 14.94
CA GLY A 140 -11.26 8.12 15.63
C GLY A 140 -11.10 9.41 16.43
N LYS A 141 -9.93 9.65 17.05
CA LYS A 141 -9.65 10.91 17.79
C LYS A 141 -9.56 12.14 16.88
N TYR A 142 -9.24 11.94 15.60
CA TYR A 142 -9.10 13.01 14.62
C TYR A 142 -10.21 12.99 13.56
N HIS A 143 -11.19 12.10 13.69
CA HIS A 143 -12.23 11.88 12.69
C HIS A 143 -12.93 13.19 12.29
N ASP A 144 -13.42 13.96 13.25
CA ASP A 144 -14.17 15.19 12.97
C ASP A 144 -13.29 16.28 12.34
N LEU A 145 -12.01 16.35 12.77
CA LEU A 145 -11.04 17.27 12.18
C LEU A 145 -10.75 16.90 10.72
N LEU A 146 -10.46 15.62 10.47
CA LEU A 146 -10.19 15.10 9.13
C LEU A 146 -11.40 15.27 8.23
N LEU A 147 -12.60 14.94 8.70
CA LEU A 147 -13.84 15.12 7.95
C LEU A 147 -14.05 16.58 7.56
N ALA A 148 -13.91 17.51 8.53
CA ALA A 148 -14.05 18.93 8.26
C ALA A 148 -12.98 19.45 7.29
N LEU A 149 -11.74 18.96 7.35
CA LEU A 149 -10.68 19.31 6.41
C LEU A 149 -10.93 18.72 5.02
N TRP A 150 -11.34 17.46 4.93
CA TRP A 150 -11.67 16.79 3.67
C TRP A 150 -12.83 17.48 2.96
N ASP A 151 -13.87 17.88 3.68
CA ASP A 151 -15.00 18.58 3.09
C ASP A 151 -14.60 19.98 2.59
N ARG A 152 -13.77 20.71 3.36
CA ARG A 152 -13.25 22.03 2.95
C ARG A 152 -12.27 21.94 1.76
N CYS A 153 -11.53 20.85 1.67
CA CYS A 153 -10.60 20.57 0.57
C CYS A 153 -11.27 19.80 -0.60
N MET A 154 -12.56 19.47 -0.49
CA MET A 154 -13.31 18.70 -1.50
C MET A 154 -12.65 17.35 -1.86
N VAL A 155 -12.05 16.69 -0.88
CA VAL A 155 -11.41 15.38 -1.07
C VAL A 155 -12.48 14.34 -1.36
N SER A 156 -12.29 13.58 -2.45
CA SER A 156 -13.23 12.55 -2.89
C SER A 156 -13.32 11.41 -1.89
N GLN A 157 -14.46 10.72 -1.82
CA GLN A 157 -14.63 9.57 -0.93
C GLN A 157 -13.58 8.48 -1.20
N GLN A 158 -13.27 8.23 -2.48
CA GLN A 158 -12.22 7.29 -2.88
C GLN A 158 -10.84 7.68 -2.33
N ASP A 159 -10.48 8.96 -2.35
CA ASP A 159 -9.20 9.43 -1.80
C ASP A 159 -9.16 9.35 -0.27
N ARG A 160 -10.30 9.56 0.40
CA ARG A 160 -10.42 9.37 1.85
C ARG A 160 -10.17 7.91 2.21
N GLU A 161 -10.82 6.98 1.51
CA GLU A 161 -10.66 5.54 1.70
C GLU A 161 -9.23 5.09 1.40
N THR A 162 -8.65 5.54 0.28
CA THR A 162 -7.26 5.22 -0.09
C THR A 162 -6.27 5.66 1.00
N PHE A 163 -6.49 6.83 1.60
CA PHE A 163 -5.67 7.29 2.72
C PHE A 163 -5.80 6.36 3.94
N ILE A 164 -7.03 6.00 4.34
CA ILE A 164 -7.26 5.10 5.47
C ILE A 164 -6.66 3.72 5.22
N GLU A 165 -6.83 3.17 4.02
CA GLU A 165 -6.21 1.91 3.61
C GLU A 165 -4.68 1.96 3.69
N SER A 166 -4.08 3.06 3.23
CA SER A 166 -2.61 3.22 3.30
C SER A 166 -2.07 3.17 4.74
N LEU A 167 -2.84 3.65 5.73
CA LEU A 167 -2.45 3.58 7.14
C LEU A 167 -2.36 2.12 7.63
N HIS A 168 -3.19 1.22 7.10
CA HIS A 168 -3.19 -0.19 7.49
C HIS A 168 -2.19 -1.03 6.69
N GLU A 169 -1.89 -0.66 5.44
CA GLU A 169 -1.02 -1.43 4.57
C GLU A 169 0.45 -1.06 4.69
N GLN A 170 0.75 0.23 4.95
CA GLN A 170 2.12 0.75 4.90
C GLN A 170 2.73 0.95 6.29
N ALA A 171 1.92 1.17 7.31
CA ALA A 171 2.43 1.40 8.65
C ALA A 171 2.73 0.07 9.35
N GLU A 172 3.98 -0.10 9.78
CA GLU A 172 4.44 -1.22 10.60
C GLU A 172 4.36 -0.89 12.10
N THR A 173 4.22 0.40 12.46
CA THR A 173 4.22 0.90 13.84
C THR A 173 3.19 2.01 14.05
N MET A 174 2.71 2.19 15.28
CA MET A 174 1.83 3.31 15.67
C MET A 174 2.48 4.67 15.49
N ASP A 175 3.79 4.80 15.69
CA ASP A 175 4.51 6.07 15.46
C ASP A 175 4.51 6.45 13.98
N GLN A 176 4.60 5.48 13.07
CA GLN A 176 4.40 5.72 11.64
C GLN A 176 2.96 6.17 11.35
N VAL A 177 1.95 5.50 11.92
CA VAL A 177 0.54 5.91 11.80
C VAL A 177 0.34 7.37 12.25
N LYS A 178 0.85 7.72 13.44
CA LYS A 178 0.77 9.09 13.98
C LYS A 178 1.40 10.10 13.04
N GLN A 179 2.58 9.77 12.50
CA GLN A 179 3.31 10.64 11.60
C GLN A 179 2.57 10.82 10.26
N MET A 180 2.06 9.74 9.67
CA MET A 180 1.26 9.78 8.43
C MET A 180 -0.02 10.62 8.60
N VAL A 181 -0.76 10.44 9.69
CA VAL A 181 -1.96 11.24 9.98
C VAL A 181 -1.60 12.71 10.18
N LYS A 182 -0.53 13.00 10.92
CA LYS A 182 -0.06 14.38 11.13
C LYS A 182 0.33 15.04 9.81
N ASP A 183 1.09 14.35 8.96
CA ASP A 183 1.54 14.86 7.68
C ASP A 183 0.36 15.09 6.73
N HIS A 184 -0.63 14.20 6.73
CA HIS A 184 -1.86 14.38 5.95
C HIS A 184 -2.67 15.58 6.43
N ILE A 185 -2.82 15.77 7.74
CA ILE A 185 -3.49 16.96 8.28
C ILE A 185 -2.75 18.24 7.87
N GLN A 186 -1.42 18.26 7.95
CA GLN A 186 -0.61 19.40 7.51
C GLN A 186 -0.74 19.66 6.00
N TYR A 187 -0.78 18.59 5.20
CA TYR A 187 -1.04 18.67 3.77
C TYR A 187 -2.42 19.30 3.50
N LEU A 188 -3.48 18.81 4.14
CA LEU A 188 -4.84 19.35 4.00
C LEU A 188 -4.91 20.83 4.38
N GLN A 189 -4.30 21.21 5.51
CA GLN A 189 -4.23 22.60 5.96
C GLN A 189 -3.51 23.51 4.95
N ARG A 190 -2.50 22.99 4.25
CA ARG A 190 -1.77 23.73 3.21
C ARG A 190 -2.62 23.95 1.95
N ILE A 191 -3.38 22.94 1.52
CA ILE A 191 -4.20 23.04 0.30
C ILE A 191 -5.56 23.71 0.52
N GLU A 192 -6.05 23.74 1.76
CA GLU A 192 -7.37 24.26 2.13
C GLU A 192 -7.67 25.67 1.55
N PRO A 193 -6.83 26.71 1.77
CA PRO A 193 -7.15 28.06 1.29
C PRO A 193 -7.30 28.14 -0.23
N HIS A 194 -6.53 27.32 -0.96
CA HIS A 194 -6.55 27.25 -2.42
C HIS A 194 -7.78 26.50 -2.91
N SER A 195 -8.12 25.40 -2.25
CA SER A 195 -9.34 24.61 -2.51
C SER A 195 -10.60 25.47 -2.35
N ILE A 196 -10.66 26.26 -1.27
CA ILE A 196 -11.76 27.21 -1.01
C ILE A 196 -11.83 28.29 -2.11
N LYS A 197 -10.68 28.81 -2.56
CA LYS A 197 -10.62 29.82 -3.63
C LYS A 197 -11.19 29.28 -4.94
N VAL A 198 -10.76 28.09 -5.36
CA VAL A 198 -11.29 27.39 -6.54
C VAL A 198 -12.78 27.15 -6.40
N PHE A 199 -13.23 26.61 -5.27
CA PHE A 199 -14.64 26.32 -5.06
C PHE A 199 -15.52 27.57 -5.12
N LYS A 200 -15.08 28.68 -4.52
CA LYS A 200 -15.79 29.97 -4.60
C LYS A 200 -15.89 30.45 -6.05
N ALA A 201 -14.80 30.37 -6.82
CA ALA A 201 -14.80 30.76 -8.23
C ALA A 201 -15.77 29.89 -9.06
N ILE A 202 -15.77 28.57 -8.85
CA ILE A 202 -16.73 27.64 -9.50
C ILE A 202 -18.17 28.01 -9.15
N LYS A 203 -18.48 28.27 -7.87
CA LYS A 203 -19.84 28.60 -7.43
C LYS A 203 -20.33 29.92 -8.04
N VAL A 204 -19.48 30.94 -8.08
CA VAL A 204 -19.80 32.24 -8.68
C VAL A 204 -20.04 32.07 -10.19
N ARG A 205 -19.17 31.33 -10.88
CA ARG A 205 -19.32 30.98 -12.30
C ARG A 205 -20.64 30.26 -12.58
N LYS A 206 -20.95 29.21 -11.81
CA LYS A 206 -22.22 28.45 -11.96
C LYS A 206 -23.43 29.35 -11.78
N THR A 207 -23.40 30.25 -10.79
CA THR A 207 -24.48 31.22 -10.54
C THR A 207 -24.64 32.21 -11.70
N GLN A 208 -23.53 32.69 -12.29
CA GLN A 208 -23.56 33.60 -13.43
C GLN A 208 -24.12 32.90 -14.68
N ILE A 209 -23.67 31.68 -14.98
CA ILE A 209 -24.19 30.89 -16.09
C ILE A 209 -25.70 30.64 -15.94
N GLN A 210 -26.14 30.30 -14.73
CA GLN A 210 -27.57 30.10 -14.45
C GLN A 210 -28.40 31.38 -14.72
N LYS A 211 -27.90 32.55 -14.28
CA LYS A 211 -28.53 33.84 -14.61
C LYS A 211 -28.57 34.09 -16.12
N MET A 212 -27.53 33.69 -16.85
CA MET A 212 -27.51 33.82 -18.31
C MET A 212 -28.54 32.93 -18.99
N VAL A 213 -28.69 31.68 -18.53
CA VAL A 213 -29.73 30.76 -19.03
C VAL A 213 -31.13 31.31 -18.77
N GLU A 214 -31.39 31.82 -17.57
CA GLU A 214 -32.68 32.43 -17.21
C GLU A 214 -32.99 33.69 -18.00
N PHE A 215 -31.96 34.51 -18.24
CA PHE A 215 -32.07 35.67 -19.11
C PHE A 215 -32.45 35.26 -20.53
N GLU A 216 -31.77 34.28 -21.14
CA GLU A 216 -32.07 33.87 -22.51
C GLU A 216 -33.48 33.28 -22.66
N LYS A 217 -33.96 32.55 -21.65
CA LYS A 217 -35.37 32.08 -21.60
C LYS A 217 -36.35 33.26 -21.64
N THR A 218 -36.06 34.32 -20.89
CA THR A 218 -36.91 35.51 -20.83
C THR A 218 -36.79 36.36 -22.10
N ALA A 219 -35.59 36.49 -22.65
CA ALA A 219 -35.30 37.27 -23.86
C ALA A 219 -35.94 36.67 -25.12
N SER A 220 -36.12 35.35 -25.13
CA SER A 220 -36.72 34.58 -26.22
C SER A 220 -38.27 34.60 -26.23
N ASP A 221 -38.93 35.10 -25.17
CA ASP A 221 -40.39 35.20 -25.13
C ASP A 221 -40.90 36.32 -26.06
N PRO A 222 -41.71 36.03 -27.10
CA PRO A 222 -42.24 37.06 -27.99
C PRO A 222 -43.14 38.07 -27.28
N ARG A 223 -43.74 37.72 -26.13
CA ARG A 223 -44.57 38.65 -25.33
C ARG A 223 -43.76 39.73 -24.61
N ARG A 224 -42.42 39.59 -24.57
CA ARG A 224 -41.49 40.54 -23.96
C ARG A 224 -41.57 41.94 -24.56
N LEU A 225 -41.82 42.07 -25.86
CA LEU A 225 -41.89 43.36 -26.55
C LEU A 225 -43.08 44.23 -26.10
N PHE A 226 -44.09 43.62 -25.47
CA PHE A 226 -45.25 44.33 -24.91
C PHE A 226 -45.04 44.78 -23.46
N LYS A 227 -43.85 44.56 -22.89
CA LYS A 227 -43.46 45.05 -21.54
C LYS A 227 -42.88 46.47 -21.61
N SER A 228 -42.56 47.04 -20.45
CA SER A 228 -41.98 48.39 -20.32
C SER A 228 -40.69 48.55 -21.14
N SER A 229 -40.56 49.64 -21.89
CA SER A 229 -39.36 49.99 -22.66
C SER A 229 -38.10 50.14 -21.80
N PHE A 230 -38.27 50.50 -20.52
CA PHE A 230 -37.17 50.57 -19.55
C PHE A 230 -36.53 49.19 -19.31
N GLN A 231 -37.35 48.13 -19.32
CA GLN A 231 -36.89 46.75 -19.12
C GLN A 231 -36.00 46.29 -20.29
N LEU A 232 -36.35 46.63 -21.53
CA LEU A 232 -35.55 46.29 -22.71
C LEU A 232 -34.16 46.95 -22.70
N LEU A 233 -34.08 48.17 -22.16
CA LEU A 233 -32.81 48.90 -22.07
C LEU A 233 -31.89 48.29 -21.01
N GLU A 234 -32.43 47.87 -19.87
CA GLU A 234 -31.69 47.15 -18.83
C GLU A 234 -31.21 45.77 -19.31
N GLU A 235 -32.02 45.05 -20.09
CA GLU A 235 -31.61 43.79 -20.72
C GLU A 235 -30.42 43.98 -21.67
N GLU A 236 -30.44 45.03 -22.50
CA GLU A 236 -29.34 45.30 -23.44
C GLU A 236 -28.05 45.73 -22.72
N LYS A 237 -28.15 46.49 -21.62
CA LYS A 237 -27.01 46.76 -20.74
C LYS A 237 -26.45 45.47 -20.12
N TRP A 238 -27.33 44.58 -19.68
CA TRP A 238 -26.93 43.31 -19.09
C TRP A 238 -26.23 42.42 -20.12
N ARG A 239 -26.72 42.32 -21.37
CA ARG A 239 -26.05 41.57 -22.45
C ARG A 239 -24.62 42.04 -22.71
N LYS A 240 -24.41 43.36 -22.73
CA LYS A 240 -23.08 43.94 -22.97
C LYS A 240 -22.09 43.62 -21.86
N THR A 241 -22.57 43.34 -20.64
CA THR A 241 -21.72 43.13 -19.47
C THR A 241 -21.59 41.66 -19.07
N CYS A 242 -22.58 40.81 -19.39
CA CYS A 242 -22.64 39.43 -18.89
C CYS A 242 -21.53 38.53 -19.45
N PHE A 243 -21.24 38.61 -20.76
CA PHE A 243 -20.23 37.78 -21.41
C PHE A 243 -18.79 38.19 -21.03
N PRO A 244 -18.40 39.48 -21.07
CA PRO A 244 -17.10 39.90 -20.56
C PRO A 244 -16.89 39.55 -19.08
N THR A 245 -17.95 39.65 -18.27
CA THR A 245 -17.89 39.24 -16.86
C THR A 245 -17.64 37.74 -16.72
N LEU A 246 -18.28 36.91 -17.55
CA LEU A 246 -18.05 35.47 -17.56
C LEU A 246 -16.61 35.14 -17.95
N LEU A 247 -16.06 35.75 -19.01
CA LEU A 247 -14.67 35.53 -19.43
C LEU A 247 -13.67 35.83 -18.32
N ARG A 248 -13.83 36.97 -17.63
CA ARG A 248 -12.99 37.30 -16.47
C ARG A 248 -13.11 36.26 -15.35
N MET A 249 -14.32 35.74 -15.09
CA MET A 249 -14.50 34.66 -14.10
C MET A 249 -13.81 33.36 -14.51
N GLU A 250 -13.75 33.04 -15.81
CA GLU A 250 -12.99 31.87 -16.30
C GLU A 250 -11.49 32.06 -16.09
N GLU A 251 -10.95 33.25 -16.40
CA GLU A 251 -9.54 33.57 -16.15
C GLU A 251 -9.18 33.47 -14.67
N ASP A 252 -9.99 34.06 -13.79
CA ASP A 252 -9.80 34.00 -12.34
C ASP A 252 -9.82 32.55 -11.81
N LEU A 253 -10.72 31.73 -12.38
CA LEU A 253 -10.84 30.33 -12.03
C LEU A 253 -9.65 29.51 -12.54
N GLU A 254 -9.19 29.75 -13.76
CA GLU A 254 -8.00 29.11 -14.32
C GLU A 254 -6.76 29.40 -13.46
N ILE A 255 -6.57 30.66 -13.06
CA ILE A 255 -5.47 31.06 -12.16
C ILE A 255 -5.59 30.31 -10.82
N ALA A 256 -6.77 30.28 -10.21
CA ALA A 256 -6.98 29.58 -8.94
C ALA A 256 -6.72 28.08 -9.03
N VAL A 257 -7.11 27.44 -10.14
CA VAL A 257 -6.87 26.01 -10.38
C VAL A 257 -5.38 25.74 -10.54
N ARG A 258 -4.65 26.54 -11.34
CA ARG A 258 -3.21 26.40 -11.52
C ARG A 258 -2.41 26.57 -10.22
N GLU A 259 -2.82 27.50 -9.37
CA GLU A 259 -2.24 27.66 -8.03
C GLU A 259 -2.43 26.40 -7.18
N LEU A 260 -3.63 25.81 -7.20
CA LEU A 260 -3.93 24.58 -6.47
C LEU A 260 -3.14 23.38 -7.02
N GLU A 261 -3.07 23.24 -8.36
CA GLU A 261 -2.27 22.21 -9.04
C GLU A 261 -0.80 22.23 -8.62
N CYS A 262 -0.21 23.43 -8.56
CA CYS A 262 1.18 23.62 -8.16
C CYS A 262 1.45 23.10 -6.74
N ILE A 263 0.49 23.28 -5.82
CA ILE A 263 0.64 22.85 -4.43
C ILE A 263 0.36 21.35 -4.26
N MET A 264 -0.56 20.81 -5.06
CA MET A 264 -0.92 19.40 -5.02
C MET A 264 0.07 18.51 -5.77
N ASP A 265 0.90 19.08 -6.66
CA ASP A 265 1.73 18.36 -7.64
C ASP A 265 0.89 17.40 -8.51
N VAL A 266 -0.36 17.81 -8.79
CA VAL A 266 -1.34 17.07 -9.61
C VAL A 266 -1.84 17.99 -10.70
N LEU A 267 -1.89 17.49 -11.94
CA LEU A 267 -2.49 18.17 -13.08
C LEU A 267 -3.98 17.82 -13.18
N TRP A 268 -4.84 18.82 -13.08
CA TRP A 268 -6.27 18.71 -13.26
C TRP A 268 -6.62 19.24 -14.66
N PHE A 269 -7.20 18.41 -15.53
CA PHE A 269 -7.68 18.92 -16.81
C PHE A 269 -8.97 19.71 -16.61
N TYR A 270 -8.87 21.04 -16.56
CA TYR A 270 -10.01 21.91 -16.82
C TYR A 270 -10.32 21.83 -18.32
N GLY A 271 -11.55 21.41 -18.66
CA GLY A 271 -11.94 21.20 -20.05
C GLY A 271 -12.00 22.52 -20.82
N PHE A 272 -10.90 22.90 -21.46
CA PHE A 272 -10.83 23.44 -22.83
C PHE A 272 -9.38 23.30 -23.36
N LEU A 273 -9.20 22.37 -24.30
CA LEU A 273 -8.10 22.22 -25.27
C LEU A 273 -6.64 22.35 -24.79
N GLN A 274 -5.99 21.23 -24.46
CA GLN A 274 -4.81 20.70 -25.17
C GLN A 274 -4.29 19.41 -24.51
N SER A 275 -4.33 18.31 -25.25
CA SER A 275 -3.84 16.99 -24.88
C SER A 275 -2.32 16.95 -24.67
N ASN A 276 -1.86 16.55 -23.49
CA ASN A 276 -0.47 16.14 -23.25
C ASN A 276 -0.47 14.68 -22.71
N PRO A 277 0.16 13.70 -23.41
CA PRO A 277 -0.11 12.28 -23.22
C PRO A 277 0.65 11.58 -22.07
N GLN A 278 1.34 12.29 -21.17
CA GLN A 278 2.26 11.64 -20.20
C GLN A 278 1.88 11.63 -18.72
N LYS A 279 0.75 12.21 -18.31
CA LYS A 279 0.22 12.06 -16.95
C LYS A 279 -1.29 11.91 -17.03
N GLN A 280 -1.84 10.80 -16.54
CA GLN A 280 -3.30 10.62 -16.49
C GLN A 280 -3.88 11.62 -15.50
N PRO A 281 -4.69 12.59 -15.96
CA PRO A 281 -5.23 13.62 -15.08
C PRO A 281 -6.44 13.09 -14.31
N ARG A 282 -6.57 13.48 -13.04
CA ARG A 282 -7.79 13.25 -12.27
C ARG A 282 -8.89 14.16 -12.84
N ARG A 283 -10.03 13.56 -13.22
CA ARG A 283 -11.16 14.26 -13.84
C ARG A 283 -11.99 14.89 -12.73
N ILE A 284 -12.18 16.21 -12.74
CA ILE A 284 -13.27 16.81 -11.98
C ILE A 284 -14.56 16.39 -12.69
N LEU A 285 -15.26 15.38 -12.15
CA LEU A 285 -16.63 15.09 -12.54
C LEU A 285 -17.52 16.22 -12.01
N LEU A 286 -17.60 17.32 -12.76
CA LEU A 286 -18.72 18.23 -12.65
C LEU A 286 -19.91 17.50 -13.30
N GLN A 287 -20.59 16.66 -12.51
CA GLN A 287 -21.91 16.19 -12.88
C GLN A 287 -22.80 17.42 -13.05
N VAL A 288 -23.16 17.66 -14.32
CA VAL A 288 -24.25 18.53 -14.69
C VAL A 288 -25.51 17.71 -14.44
N GLU A 289 -26.06 17.85 -13.23
CA GLU A 289 -27.49 17.67 -12.98
C GLU A 289 -28.16 19.04 -12.90
#